data_AF-A0A842XBM9-F1
#
_entry.id   AF-A0A842XBM9-F1
#
_cell.length_a   1.000
_cell.length_b   1.000
_cell.length_c   1.000
_cell.angle_alpha   90.00
_cell.angle_beta   90.00
_cell.angle_gamma   90.00
#
_symmetry.space_group_name_H-M   'P 1'
#
loop_
_entity.id
_entity.type
_entity.pdbx_description
1 polymer ?
#
loop_
_entity_poly.entity_id
_entity_poly.type
_entity_poly.pdbx_seq_one_letter_code
_entity_poly.pdbx_strand_id
1 'polypeptide(L)' 'EKVNVTAAMVSGVKTFDDVLEAEIKAVTSKAQAKGIKVGMKGKDAVKLLL' A
#
# COMPACT_ATOMS: atom_id res chain seq x y z
N GLU A 1 16.70 1.93 4.51
CA GLU A 1 15.65 1.14 5.21
C GLU A 1 16.23 -0.18 5.72
N LYS A 2 15.79 -0.72 6.87
CA LYS A 2 16.36 -1.95 7.48
C LYS A 2 15.41 -3.17 7.41
N VAL A 3 14.28 -3.04 6.71
CA VAL A 3 13.26 -4.09 6.56
C VAL A 3 13.05 -4.38 5.08
N ASN A 4 13.43 -5.58 4.65
CA ASN A 4 13.34 -6.05 3.27
C ASN A 4 11.89 -6.45 2.88
N VAL A 5 10.92 -5.66 3.32
CA VAL A 5 9.49 -5.98 3.31
C VAL A 5 8.72 -5.06 2.37
N THR A 6 7.74 -5.65 1.70
CA THR A 6 6.78 -4.96 0.86
C THR A 6 5.73 -4.35 1.79
N ALA A 7 5.68 -3.03 1.89
CA ALA A 7 4.70 -2.35 2.72
C ALA A 7 4.16 -1.10 2.02
N ALA A 8 2.90 -0.80 2.26
CA ALA A 8 2.20 0.39 1.82
C ALA A 8 1.55 1.06 3.04
N MET A 9 1.62 2.37 3.11
CA MET A 9 1.00 3.18 4.16
C MET A 9 -0.18 3.95 3.56
N VAL A 10 -1.35 3.74 4.15
CA VAL A 10 -2.54 4.56 3.93
C VAL A 10 -2.79 5.42 5.17
N SER A 11 -3.44 6.56 5.03
CA SER A 11 -3.68 7.49 6.13
C SER A 11 -5.08 8.09 6.02
N GLY A 12 -5.76 8.27 7.15
CA GLY A 12 -7.12 8.80 7.21
C GLY A 12 -8.23 7.74 7.29
N VAL A 13 -7.88 6.51 7.67
CA VAL A 13 -8.78 5.36 7.61
C VAL A 13 -9.33 4.98 8.98
N LYS A 14 -10.65 4.75 9.05
CA LYS A 14 -11.36 4.42 10.31
C LYS A 14 -11.74 2.94 10.42
N THR A 15 -11.85 2.25 9.28
CA THR A 15 -12.25 0.85 9.18
C THR A 15 -11.40 0.11 8.15
N PHE A 16 -11.42 -1.22 8.19
CA PHE A 16 -10.71 -2.07 7.21
C PHE A 16 -11.18 -1.84 5.77
N ASP A 17 -12.46 -1.55 5.55
CA ASP A 17 -12.96 -1.22 4.21
C ASP A 17 -12.39 0.12 3.74
N ASP A 18 -12.26 1.09 4.65
CA ASP A 18 -11.64 2.37 4.36
C ASP A 18 -10.15 2.21 3.98
N VAL A 19 -9.43 1.27 4.60
CA VAL A 19 -8.04 0.89 4.21
C VAL A 19 -8.00 0.37 2.77
N LEU A 20 -8.97 -0.44 2.40
CA LEU A 20 -9.10 -1.07 1.09
C LEU A 20 -9.49 -0.03 0.01
N GLU A 21 -10.26 0.99 0.36
CA GLU A 21 -10.64 2.06 -0.57
C GLU A 21 -9.70 3.26 -0.59
N ALA A 22 -8.93 3.45 0.48
CA ALA A 22 -8.01 4.56 0.62
C ALA A 22 -6.84 4.48 -0.36
N GLU A 23 -6.32 5.67 -0.67
CA GLU A 23 -5.12 5.82 -1.48
C GLU A 23 -3.86 5.65 -0.64
N ILE A 24 -2.90 4.94 -1.20
CA ILE A 24 -1.59 4.80 -0.58
C ILE A 24 -0.85 6.13 -0.62
N LYS A 25 -0.37 6.58 0.53
CA LYS A 25 0.47 7.78 0.67
C LYS A 25 1.96 7.51 0.66
N ALA A 26 2.38 6.30 1.04
CA ALA A 26 3.78 5.90 0.95
C ALA A 26 3.91 4.41 0.64
N VAL A 27 4.90 4.06 -0.18
CA VAL A 27 5.23 2.68 -0.53
C VAL A 27 6.71 2.44 -0.24
N THR A 28 7.06 1.21 0.14
CA THR A 28 8.48 0.82 0.20
C THR A 28 9.03 0.63 -1.21
N SER A 29 10.34 0.82 -1.39
CA SER A 29 11.02 0.62 -2.67
C SER A 29 10.75 -0.76 -3.29
N LYS A 30 10.58 -1.79 -2.45
CA LYS A 30 10.23 -3.15 -2.86
C LYS A 30 8.80 -3.29 -3.37
N ALA A 31 7.84 -2.61 -2.73
CA ALA A 31 6.46 -2.52 -3.19
C ALA A 31 6.36 -1.78 -4.52
N GLN A 32 7.13 -0.70 -4.66
CA GLN A 32 7.22 0.06 -5.90
C GLN A 32 7.79 -0.78 -7.05
N ALA A 33 8.81 -1.61 -6.78
CA ALA A 33 9.35 -2.56 -7.75
C ALA A 33 8.35 -3.65 -8.15
N LYS A 34 7.43 -4.02 -7.25
CA LYS A 34 6.32 -4.95 -7.53
C LYS A 34 5.14 -4.30 -8.28
N GLY A 35 5.19 -2.99 -8.52
CA GLY A 35 4.15 -2.23 -9.24
C GLY A 35 3.16 -1.47 -8.34
N ILE A 36 3.35 -1.50 -7.02
CA ILE A 36 2.50 -0.76 -6.06
C ILE A 36 2.98 0.69 -6.02
N LYS A 37 2.13 1.63 -6.40
CA LYS A 37 2.48 3.06 -6.46
C LYS A 37 1.71 3.88 -5.42
N VAL A 38 2.28 5.03 -5.06
CA VAL A 38 1.57 6.07 -4.30
C VAL A 38 0.39 6.57 -5.13
N GLY A 39 -0.78 6.73 -4.51
CA GLY A 39 -2.06 7.03 -5.18
C GLY A 39 -2.83 5.82 -5.70
N MET A 40 -2.29 4.60 -5.53
CA MET A 40 -3.03 3.37 -5.86
C MET A 40 -4.02 3.05 -4.74
N LYS A 41 -5.19 2.47 -5.07
CA LYS A 41 -6.15 1.99 -4.05
C LYS A 41 -5.55 0.86 -3.21
N GLY A 42 -5.89 0.83 -1.92
CA GLY A 42 -5.49 -0.24 -1.01
C GLY A 42 -5.89 -1.63 -1.52
N LYS A 43 -7.07 -1.79 -2.12
CA LYS A 43 -7.55 -3.04 -2.75
C LYS A 43 -6.56 -3.58 -3.78
N ASP A 44 -6.08 -2.73 -4.69
CA ASP A 44 -5.12 -3.12 -5.73
C ASP A 44 -3.75 -3.45 -5.13
N ALA A 45 -3.32 -2.70 -4.12
CA ALA A 45 -2.06 -2.95 -3.45
C ALA A 45 -2.03 -4.28 -2.69
N VAL A 46 -3.13 -4.62 -1.99
CA VAL A 46 -3.30 -5.91 -1.31
C VAL A 46 -3.26 -7.05 -2.33
N LYS A 47 -3.86 -6.87 -3.51
CA LYS A 47 -3.86 -7.87 -4.58
C LYS A 47 -2.48 -8.11 -5.20
N LEU A 48 -1.61 -7.09 -5.21
CA LEU A 48 -0.21 -7.18 -5.65
C LEU A 48 0.71 -7.74 -4.55
N LEU A 49 0.29 -7.66 -3.28
CA LEU A 49 0.99 -8.20 -2.13
C LEU A 49 0.81 -9.71 -1.97
N LEU A 50 -0.38 -10.23 -2.33
CA LEU A 50 -0.66 -11.67 -2.45
C LEU A 50 0.21 -12.33 -3.55
#